data_AF-A0A9D2D0T9-F1
#
_entry.id   AF-A0A9D2D0T9-F1
#
_cell.length_a   1.000
_cell.length_b   1.000
_cell.length_c   1.000
_cell.angle_alpha   90.00
_cell.angle_beta   90.00
_cell.angle_gamma   90.00
#
_symmetry.space_group_name_H-M   'P 1'
#
loop_
_entity.id
_entity.type
_entity.pdbx_description
1 polymer ?
#
loop_
_entity_poly.entity_id
_entity_poly.type
_entity_poly.pdbx_seq_one_letter_code
_entity_poly.pdbx_strand_id
1 'polypeptide(L)'
;MKTGKNKKWMLIILPAAVAMLFGVFAEQMTKGESETSQKESETVERVEIMQEESETNTGKYADTSSYEELDELYKEYFMLGTGCEAIDHWNNQLAEIGNPEKEALISRMYNSITFGNEFKPAYNFDASSETLFTVDFAAEELLDWAKENGVKVRGHVLVWHAQVNPSIFAKDFKAYSGGNLTVSDTDVLDEDCLVSREVLLERLKTYIYGVLE
;
A
#
# COMPACT_ATOMS: atom_id res chain seq x y z
N MET A 1 31.15 19.56 -40.27
CA MET A 1 31.37 18.26 -39.60
C MET A 1 30.81 18.36 -38.19
N LYS A 2 29.87 17.46 -37.84
CA LYS A 2 29.18 17.43 -36.54
C LYS A 2 30.11 16.84 -35.48
N THR A 3 30.32 17.54 -34.36
CA THR A 3 31.02 17.00 -33.18
C THR A 3 29.99 16.48 -32.19
N GLY A 4 29.85 15.15 -32.13
CA GLY A 4 28.97 14.47 -31.19
C GLY A 4 29.50 14.56 -29.76
N LYS A 5 28.67 15.00 -28.83
CA LYS A 5 28.91 14.84 -27.38
C LYS A 5 28.32 13.51 -26.95
N ASN A 6 29.18 12.61 -26.49
CA ASN A 6 28.80 11.33 -25.90
C ASN A 6 28.00 11.57 -24.61
N LYS A 7 26.70 11.23 -24.62
CA LYS A 7 25.89 11.15 -23.40
C LYS A 7 26.00 9.72 -22.86
N LYS A 8 26.67 9.57 -21.72
CA LYS A 8 26.74 8.31 -20.97
C LYS A 8 25.37 8.13 -20.28
N TRP A 9 24.67 7.05 -20.59
CA TRP A 9 23.41 6.68 -19.94
C TRP A 9 23.73 6.18 -18.54
N MET A 10 23.20 6.84 -17.52
CA MET A 10 23.26 6.38 -16.13
C MET A 10 22.00 5.55 -15.87
N LEU A 11 22.18 4.23 -15.83
CA LEU A 11 21.13 3.27 -15.51
C LEU A 11 20.92 3.31 -13.99
N ILE A 12 19.87 3.97 -13.53
CA ILE A 12 19.44 3.93 -12.12
C ILE A 12 18.56 2.69 -11.97
N ILE A 13 19.11 1.63 -11.38
CA ILE A 13 18.32 0.50 -10.90
C ILE A 13 17.87 0.88 -9.49
N LEU A 14 16.59 1.20 -9.33
CA LEU A 14 15.94 1.32 -8.02
C LEU A 14 15.52 -0.09 -7.57
N PRO A 15 16.09 -0.66 -6.51
CA PRO A 15 15.49 -1.80 -5.84
C PRO A 15 14.30 -1.27 -5.02
N ALA A 16 13.09 -1.62 -5.44
CA ALA A 16 11.90 -1.43 -4.62
C ALA A 16 11.97 -2.40 -3.43
N ALA A 17 12.37 -1.89 -2.26
CA ALA A 17 12.19 -2.55 -0.99
C ALA A 17 11.19 -1.71 -0.18
N VAL A 18 9.92 -2.11 -0.22
CA VAL A 18 8.88 -1.61 0.69
C VAL A 18 9.12 -2.29 2.04
N ALA A 19 9.67 -1.56 3.00
CA ALA A 19 9.76 -2.02 4.37
C ALA A 19 8.40 -1.82 5.05
N MET A 20 7.64 -2.90 5.24
CA MET A 20 6.50 -2.91 6.17
C MET A 20 7.07 -2.88 7.60
N LEU A 21 6.82 -1.80 8.33
CA LEU A 21 7.13 -1.72 9.77
C LEU A 21 6.11 -2.56 10.55
N PHE A 22 6.49 -3.79 10.89
CA PHE A 22 5.85 -4.55 11.96
C PHE A 22 6.46 -4.10 13.30
N GLY A 23 5.71 -3.31 14.07
CA GLY A 23 6.01 -3.06 15.47
C GLY A 23 5.54 -4.23 16.33
N VAL A 24 6.38 -5.25 16.51
CA VAL A 24 6.20 -6.27 17.56
C VAL A 24 7.17 -5.96 18.69
N PHE A 25 6.58 -5.72 19.87
CA PHE A 25 7.21 -5.68 21.18
C PHE A 25 8.23 -6.83 21.34
N ALA A 26 9.49 -6.51 21.60
CA ALA A 26 10.47 -7.46 22.12
C ALA A 26 11.40 -6.77 23.12
N GLU A 27 10.98 -6.74 24.37
CA GLU A 27 11.84 -6.50 25.52
C GLU A 27 11.98 -7.83 26.25
N GLN A 28 13.14 -8.49 26.14
CA GLN A 28 13.92 -8.96 27.29
C GLN A 28 15.25 -9.60 26.85
N MET A 29 16.31 -9.00 27.36
CA MET A 29 17.73 -9.37 27.23
C MET A 29 18.06 -10.63 28.05
N THR A 30 19.01 -11.43 27.57
CA THR A 30 20.37 -11.64 28.16
C THR A 30 20.94 -13.03 27.88
N LYS A 31 22.13 -13.06 27.24
CA LYS A 31 23.34 -13.86 27.53
C LYS A 31 24.03 -14.40 26.28
N GLY A 32 25.35 -14.20 26.21
CA GLY A 32 26.27 -15.04 25.45
C GLY A 32 27.32 -14.25 24.68
N GLU A 33 28.58 -14.46 25.02
CA GLU A 33 29.77 -13.69 24.64
C GLU A 33 30.38 -14.03 23.26
N SER A 34 31.21 -13.08 22.80
CA SER A 34 32.46 -13.19 22.03
C SER A 34 32.48 -13.89 20.67
N GLU A 35 32.91 -13.16 19.63
CA GLU A 35 34.30 -13.22 19.13
C GLU A 35 34.57 -12.17 18.05
N THR A 36 35.81 -11.68 18.04
CA THR A 36 36.34 -10.58 17.22
C THR A 36 36.86 -11.11 15.89
N SER A 37 36.52 -10.47 14.77
CA SER A 37 37.33 -10.54 13.55
C SER A 37 37.19 -9.24 12.74
N GLN A 38 38.25 -8.45 12.75
CA GLN A 38 38.44 -7.28 11.90
C GLN A 38 38.51 -7.69 10.43
N LYS A 39 37.81 -6.98 9.57
CA LYS A 39 38.11 -6.92 8.13
C LYS A 39 37.85 -5.50 7.65
N GLU A 40 38.93 -4.80 7.33
CA GLU A 40 38.90 -3.51 6.63
C GLU A 40 38.16 -3.66 5.30
N SER A 41 37.24 -2.73 5.04
CA SER A 41 36.55 -2.58 3.76
C SER A 41 36.21 -1.10 3.57
N GLU A 42 36.76 -0.58 2.48
CA GLU A 42 36.67 0.76 1.90
C GLU A 42 35.38 1.55 2.22
N THR A 43 35.58 2.78 2.70
CA THR A 43 34.52 3.75 3.00
C THR A 43 33.90 4.29 1.71
N VAL A 44 32.69 3.82 1.39
CA VAL A 44 31.75 4.55 0.55
C VAL A 44 31.02 5.53 1.46
N GLU A 45 31.20 6.82 1.21
CA GLU A 45 30.56 7.91 1.95
C GLU A 45 29.04 7.83 1.74
N ARG A 46 28.37 7.09 2.63
CA ARG A 46 26.92 7.06 2.75
C ARG A 46 26.54 8.43 3.33
N VAL A 47 25.86 9.24 2.53
CA VAL A 47 25.19 10.45 3.03
C VAL A 47 24.19 9.99 4.09
N GLU A 48 24.58 10.12 5.36
CA GLU A 48 23.68 9.99 6.48
C GLU A 48 22.71 11.16 6.38
N ILE A 49 21.48 10.88 5.94
CA ILE A 49 20.36 11.78 6.19
C ILE A 49 20.16 11.70 7.70
N MET A 50 20.76 12.64 8.41
CA MET A 50 20.55 12.85 9.83
C MET A 50 19.05 13.04 10.05
N GLN A 51 18.40 12.04 10.68
CA GLN A 51 17.15 12.27 11.38
C GLN A 51 17.49 13.13 12.60
N GLU A 52 17.41 14.44 12.40
CA GLU A 52 17.29 15.38 13.50
C GLU A 52 15.84 15.29 13.98
N GLU A 53 15.56 14.35 14.89
CA GLU A 53 14.38 14.45 15.75
C GLU A 53 14.60 15.66 16.67
N SER A 54 14.25 16.85 16.19
CA SER A 54 14.18 18.03 17.03
C SER A 54 12.81 18.09 17.71
N GLU A 55 12.84 17.89 19.02
CA GLU A 55 11.76 18.13 19.97
C GLU A 55 11.16 19.54 19.80
N THR A 56 10.05 19.64 19.07
CA THR A 56 8.88 20.51 19.35
C THR A 56 7.82 20.22 18.29
N ASN A 57 7.09 19.11 18.42
CA ASN A 57 5.96 18.83 17.53
C ASN A 57 4.79 19.76 17.92
N THR A 58 4.74 20.94 17.30
CA THR A 58 3.64 21.91 17.44
C THR A 58 2.41 21.52 16.60
N GLY A 59 2.36 20.31 16.04
CA GLY A 59 1.26 19.87 15.17
C GLY A 59 1.20 20.63 13.85
N LYS A 60 2.30 21.28 13.43
CA LYS A 60 2.35 22.09 12.22
C LYS A 60 3.20 21.38 11.16
N TYR A 61 2.60 21.08 10.01
CA TYR A 61 3.31 20.51 8.87
C TYR A 61 4.36 21.49 8.31
N ALA A 62 5.37 20.97 7.62
CA ALA A 62 6.40 21.78 7.00
C ALA A 62 5.80 22.64 5.87
N ASP A 63 6.24 23.90 5.76
CA ASP A 63 5.85 24.77 4.65
C ASP A 63 6.57 24.35 3.37
N THR A 64 5.79 23.86 2.40
CA THR A 64 6.26 23.36 1.11
C THR A 64 5.82 24.26 -0.05
N SER A 65 5.29 25.46 0.23
CA SER A 65 4.76 26.38 -0.77
C SER A 65 5.81 26.93 -1.75
N SER A 66 7.08 26.91 -1.35
CA SER A 66 8.20 27.37 -2.18
C SER A 66 8.75 26.33 -3.16
N TYR A 67 8.31 25.07 -3.05
CA TYR A 67 8.78 23.98 -3.91
C TYR A 67 8.02 23.92 -5.22
N GLU A 68 8.71 23.48 -6.28
CA GLU A 68 8.08 23.15 -7.55
C GLU A 68 7.07 21.99 -7.36
N GLU A 69 5.98 22.06 -8.10
CA GLU A 69 4.93 21.04 -8.13
C GLU A 69 5.42 19.84 -8.94
N LEU A 70 5.47 18.67 -8.31
CA LEU A 70 6.14 17.49 -8.88
C LEU A 70 5.42 16.98 -10.12
N ASP A 71 4.10 16.91 -10.09
CA ASP A 71 3.30 16.45 -11.20
C ASP A 71 3.44 17.36 -12.43
N GLU A 72 3.47 18.69 -12.23
CA GLU A 72 3.74 19.66 -13.30
C GLU A 72 5.15 19.53 -13.88
N LEU A 73 6.17 19.32 -13.05
CA LEU A 73 7.55 19.13 -13.50
C LEU A 73 7.71 17.89 -14.39
N TYR A 74 6.94 16.84 -14.12
CA TYR A 74 7.05 15.54 -14.81
C TYR A 74 5.92 15.25 -15.82
N LYS A 75 4.99 16.18 -16.05
CA LYS A 75 3.77 15.95 -16.86
C LYS A 75 4.00 15.46 -18.28
N GLU A 76 5.13 15.82 -18.89
CA GLU A 76 5.50 15.40 -20.25
C GLU A 76 6.04 13.95 -20.30
N TYR A 77 6.29 13.32 -19.15
CA TYR A 77 6.88 11.99 -19.04
C TYR A 77 5.90 10.96 -18.49
N PHE A 78 5.33 11.21 -17.31
CA PHE A 78 4.45 10.28 -16.61
C PHE A 78 3.70 10.98 -15.48
N MET A 79 2.68 10.30 -14.97
CA MET A 79 1.92 10.72 -13.80
C MET A 79 2.74 10.52 -12.52
N LEU A 80 2.61 11.46 -11.58
CA LEU A 80 3.18 11.37 -10.25
C LEU A 80 2.08 10.99 -9.28
N GLY A 81 2.32 9.91 -8.52
CA GLY A 81 1.34 9.42 -7.59
C GLY A 81 1.88 9.14 -6.20
N THR A 82 0.97 9.13 -5.24
CA THR A 82 1.23 8.79 -3.84
C THR A 82 0.27 7.70 -3.34
N GLY A 83 0.70 6.97 -2.31
CA GLY A 83 -0.21 6.17 -1.50
C GLY A 83 -1.01 7.07 -0.55
N CYS A 84 -2.26 6.71 -0.27
CA CYS A 84 -3.09 7.38 0.73
C CYS A 84 -4.06 6.42 1.39
N GLU A 85 -4.44 6.74 2.61
CA GLU A 85 -5.55 6.10 3.34
C GLU A 85 -6.59 7.15 3.74
N ALA A 86 -7.80 6.70 4.03
CA ALA A 86 -8.84 7.54 4.61
C ALA A 86 -8.78 7.51 6.14
N ILE A 87 -8.96 8.66 6.79
CA ILE A 87 -9.07 8.73 8.26
C ILE A 87 -10.22 7.85 8.74
N ASP A 88 -11.36 7.87 8.08
CA ASP A 88 -12.60 7.22 8.54
C ASP A 88 -12.53 5.69 8.54
N HIS A 89 -11.60 5.09 7.79
CA HIS A 89 -11.45 3.63 7.76
C HIS A 89 -11.11 3.04 9.14
N TRP A 90 -10.13 3.62 9.83
CA TRP A 90 -9.69 3.16 11.17
C TRP A 90 -9.62 4.28 12.21
N ASN A 91 -10.25 5.42 11.93
CA ASN A 91 -10.09 6.65 12.71
C ASN A 91 -8.59 7.02 12.91
N ASN A 92 -7.79 6.78 11.86
CA ASN A 92 -6.35 7.02 11.90
C ASN A 92 -6.07 8.48 11.56
N GLN A 93 -5.89 9.33 12.57
CA GLN A 93 -5.59 10.76 12.39
C GLN A 93 -4.24 11.03 11.70
N LEU A 94 -3.44 9.99 11.47
CA LEU A 94 -2.22 10.04 10.67
C LEU A 94 -2.43 9.66 9.20
N ALA A 95 -3.66 9.36 8.75
CA ALA A 95 -4.00 9.15 7.34
C ALA A 95 -4.10 10.48 6.57
N GLU A 96 -4.30 10.42 5.26
CA GLU A 96 -4.20 11.56 4.35
C GLU A 96 -5.54 12.20 4.06
N ILE A 97 -6.50 11.40 3.63
CA ILE A 97 -7.82 11.89 3.22
C ILE A 97 -8.71 12.03 4.47
N GLY A 98 -9.35 13.18 4.61
CA GLY A 98 -9.95 13.71 5.83
C GLY A 98 -9.07 14.75 6.55
N ASN A 99 -7.81 14.93 6.15
CA ASN A 99 -6.91 15.96 6.71
C ASN A 99 -6.67 17.09 5.69
N PRO A 100 -7.20 18.31 5.90
CA PRO A 100 -7.11 19.38 4.91
C PRO A 100 -5.69 19.80 4.50
N GLU A 101 -4.72 19.74 5.42
CA GLU A 101 -3.34 20.14 5.11
C GLU A 101 -2.64 19.09 4.23
N LYS A 102 -2.90 17.80 4.48
CA LYS A 102 -2.38 16.71 3.65
C LYS A 102 -3.07 16.62 2.31
N GLU A 103 -4.40 16.78 2.26
CA GLU A 103 -5.15 16.84 1.01
C GLU A 103 -4.65 17.97 0.10
N ALA A 104 -4.43 19.16 0.67
CA ALA A 104 -3.88 20.30 -0.06
C ALA A 104 -2.48 20.00 -0.62
N LEU A 105 -1.64 19.29 0.16
CA LEU A 105 -0.34 18.84 -0.33
C LEU A 105 -0.48 17.82 -1.46
N ILE A 106 -1.40 16.85 -1.34
CA ILE A 106 -1.58 15.81 -2.35
C ILE A 106 -2.06 16.43 -3.66
N SER A 107 -3.11 17.26 -3.59
CA SER A 107 -3.71 17.92 -4.75
C SER A 107 -2.72 18.82 -5.50
N ARG A 108 -1.76 19.42 -4.78
CA ARG A 108 -0.72 20.28 -5.37
C ARG A 108 0.48 19.52 -5.96
N MET A 109 0.79 18.33 -5.46
CA MET A 109 2.04 17.63 -5.79
C MET A 109 1.84 16.38 -6.66
N TYR A 110 0.62 15.84 -6.71
CA TYR A 110 0.33 14.56 -7.36
C TYR A 110 -0.94 14.63 -8.21
N ASN A 111 -0.90 13.94 -9.35
CA ASN A 111 -2.04 13.78 -10.24
C ASN A 111 -2.56 12.33 -10.27
N SER A 112 -2.02 11.46 -9.42
CA SER A 112 -2.53 10.12 -9.18
C SER A 112 -2.47 9.71 -7.70
N ILE A 113 -3.39 8.85 -7.25
CA ILE A 113 -3.33 8.21 -5.94
C ILE A 113 -3.53 6.70 -6.04
N THR A 114 -3.00 5.98 -5.06
CA THR A 114 -3.24 4.55 -4.84
C THR A 114 -3.70 4.36 -3.40
N PHE A 115 -4.82 3.67 -3.20
CA PHE A 115 -5.32 3.45 -1.84
C PHE A 115 -4.44 2.42 -1.13
N GLY A 116 -4.05 2.71 0.10
CA GLY A 116 -3.12 1.89 0.87
C GLY A 116 -3.70 0.50 1.15
N ASN A 117 -4.98 0.44 1.52
CA ASN A 117 -5.63 -0.80 1.94
C ASN A 117 -7.09 -0.94 1.49
N GLU A 118 -7.80 0.17 1.39
CA GLU A 118 -9.25 0.30 1.25
C GLU A 118 -9.79 -0.45 0.02
N PHE A 119 -8.99 -0.58 -1.05
CA PHE A 119 -9.39 -1.25 -2.29
C PHE A 119 -8.91 -2.70 -2.40
N LYS A 120 -8.38 -3.29 -1.33
CA LYS A 120 -7.92 -4.68 -1.31
C LYS A 120 -9.09 -5.65 -1.14
N PRO A 121 -8.92 -6.93 -1.55
CA PRO A 121 -9.99 -7.92 -1.46
C PRO A 121 -10.53 -8.16 -0.05
N ALA A 122 -9.72 -8.00 1.00
CA ALA A 122 -10.17 -8.12 2.38
C ALA A 122 -11.36 -7.21 2.73
N TYR A 123 -11.43 -6.02 2.13
CA TYR A 123 -12.44 -5.00 2.45
C TYR A 123 -13.62 -5.02 1.47
N ASN A 124 -13.38 -5.40 0.22
CA ASN A 124 -14.39 -5.27 -0.84
C ASN A 124 -15.00 -6.61 -1.30
N PHE A 125 -14.50 -7.74 -0.78
CA PHE A 125 -15.12 -9.04 -1.04
C PHE A 125 -16.42 -9.19 -0.26
N ASP A 126 -17.53 -9.39 -0.98
CA ASP A 126 -18.87 -9.55 -0.41
C ASP A 126 -19.53 -10.82 -0.96
N ALA A 127 -19.54 -11.89 -0.16
CA ALA A 127 -20.15 -13.17 -0.53
C ALA A 127 -21.68 -13.10 -0.76
N SER A 128 -22.34 -12.01 -0.35
CA SER A 128 -23.77 -11.80 -0.56
C SER A 128 -24.10 -11.07 -1.87
N SER A 129 -23.10 -10.42 -2.47
CA SER A 129 -23.22 -9.72 -3.76
C SER A 129 -23.17 -10.71 -4.93
N GLU A 130 -23.96 -10.46 -5.98
CA GLU A 130 -23.94 -11.26 -7.22
C GLU A 130 -22.56 -11.23 -7.91
N THR A 131 -21.83 -10.12 -7.76
CA THR A 131 -20.51 -9.91 -8.33
C THR A 131 -19.38 -10.30 -7.38
N LEU A 132 -19.70 -10.76 -6.17
CA LEU A 132 -18.77 -10.98 -5.05
C LEU A 132 -18.01 -9.72 -4.60
N PHE A 133 -18.43 -8.54 -5.07
CA PHE A 133 -17.78 -7.27 -4.82
C PHE A 133 -18.81 -6.25 -4.36
N THR A 134 -18.45 -5.50 -3.32
CA THR A 134 -19.13 -4.30 -2.85
C THR A 134 -18.04 -3.31 -2.46
N VAL A 135 -18.15 -2.05 -2.89
CA VAL A 135 -17.15 -1.03 -2.56
C VAL A 135 -17.21 -0.76 -1.07
N ASP A 136 -16.06 -0.84 -0.40
CA ASP A 136 -15.94 -0.44 1.00
C ASP A 136 -16.20 1.07 1.17
N PHE A 137 -16.86 1.47 2.25
CA PHE A 137 -17.24 2.87 2.45
C PHE A 137 -16.04 3.82 2.48
N ALA A 138 -14.89 3.38 3.01
CA ALA A 138 -13.68 4.19 3.02
C ALA A 138 -13.03 4.25 1.63
N ALA A 139 -13.18 3.20 0.81
CA ALA A 139 -12.81 3.28 -0.60
C ALA A 139 -13.72 4.24 -1.39
N GLU A 140 -15.02 4.29 -1.09
CA GLU A 140 -15.95 5.27 -1.68
C GLU A 140 -15.50 6.71 -1.37
N GLU A 141 -15.17 7.02 -0.10
CA GLU A 141 -14.64 8.32 0.30
C GLU A 141 -13.41 8.73 -0.51
N LEU A 142 -12.44 7.83 -0.65
CA LEU A 142 -11.22 8.08 -1.43
C LEU A 142 -11.51 8.28 -2.92
N LEU A 143 -12.44 7.51 -3.49
CA LEU A 143 -12.85 7.64 -4.90
C LEU A 143 -13.52 8.99 -5.15
N ASP A 144 -14.40 9.41 -4.26
CA ASP A 144 -15.09 10.70 -4.34
C ASP A 144 -14.09 11.86 -4.21
N TRP A 145 -13.20 11.81 -3.22
CA TRP A 145 -12.14 12.82 -3.08
C TRP A 145 -11.28 12.95 -4.35
N ALA A 146 -10.86 11.81 -4.93
CA ALA A 146 -10.06 11.80 -6.14
C ALA A 146 -10.80 12.44 -7.32
N LYS A 147 -12.08 12.11 -7.47
CA LYS A 147 -12.95 12.63 -8.51
C LYS A 147 -13.16 14.14 -8.38
N GLU A 148 -13.40 14.63 -7.17
CA GLU A 148 -13.59 16.06 -6.88
C GLU A 148 -12.34 16.88 -7.15
N ASN A 149 -11.16 16.32 -6.90
CA ASN A 149 -9.86 16.98 -7.11
C ASN A 149 -9.24 16.70 -8.48
N GLY A 150 -9.91 15.94 -9.36
CA GLY A 150 -9.39 15.62 -10.70
C GLY A 150 -8.17 14.67 -10.69
N VAL A 151 -7.92 13.99 -9.58
CA VAL A 151 -6.80 13.06 -9.38
C VAL A 151 -7.18 11.67 -9.89
N LYS A 152 -6.27 10.98 -10.58
CA LYS A 152 -6.53 9.62 -11.09
C LYS A 152 -6.25 8.56 -10.05
N VAL A 153 -7.09 7.54 -9.97
CA VAL A 153 -6.90 6.41 -9.06
C VAL A 153 -6.24 5.24 -9.78
N ARG A 154 -5.20 4.68 -9.17
CA ARG A 154 -4.64 3.38 -9.54
C ARG A 154 -5.21 2.33 -8.59
N GLY A 155 -6.01 1.41 -9.12
CA GLY A 155 -6.56 0.29 -8.35
C GLY A 155 -5.46 -0.62 -7.79
N HIS A 156 -5.46 -0.80 -6.48
CA HIS A 156 -4.59 -1.73 -5.74
C HIS A 156 -5.45 -2.49 -4.72
N VAL A 157 -5.86 -3.73 -4.98
CA VAL A 157 -5.49 -4.63 -6.09
C VAL A 157 -6.61 -5.65 -6.31
N LEU A 158 -6.71 -6.20 -7.53
CA LEU A 158 -7.73 -7.21 -7.85
C LEU A 158 -7.48 -8.57 -7.19
N VAL A 159 -6.23 -9.04 -7.19
CA VAL A 159 -5.85 -10.37 -6.69
C VAL A 159 -4.56 -10.27 -5.91
N TRP A 160 -4.58 -10.82 -4.71
CA TRP A 160 -3.40 -10.90 -3.85
C TRP A 160 -3.44 -12.17 -3.01
N HIS A 161 -2.30 -12.56 -2.43
CA HIS A 161 -2.22 -13.71 -1.53
C HIS A 161 -2.35 -13.30 -0.05
N ALA A 162 -2.27 -12.00 0.22
CA ALA A 162 -2.47 -11.40 1.53
C ALA A 162 -3.69 -10.50 1.48
N GLN A 163 -4.32 -10.26 2.64
CA GLN A 163 -5.52 -9.46 2.79
C GLN A 163 -6.64 -9.98 1.88
N VAL A 164 -7.00 -11.24 2.07
CA VAL A 164 -8.11 -11.92 1.39
C VAL A 164 -8.98 -12.59 2.44
N ASN A 165 -10.29 -12.33 2.41
CA ASN A 165 -11.23 -13.05 3.27
C ASN A 165 -11.20 -14.55 2.90
N PRO A 166 -10.83 -15.46 3.81
CA PRO A 166 -10.62 -16.87 3.50
C PRO A 166 -11.89 -17.59 3.04
N SER A 167 -13.07 -17.03 3.29
CA SER A 167 -14.35 -17.58 2.84
C SER A 167 -14.43 -17.78 1.32
N ILE A 168 -13.70 -17.01 0.52
CA ILE A 168 -13.65 -17.18 -0.94
C ILE A 168 -13.12 -18.57 -1.35
N PHE A 169 -12.30 -19.19 -0.51
CA PHE A 169 -11.73 -20.53 -0.74
C PHE A 169 -12.65 -21.65 -0.23
N ALA A 170 -13.72 -21.33 0.51
CA ALA A 170 -14.49 -22.30 1.25
C ALA A 170 -15.90 -22.53 0.69
N LYS A 171 -16.39 -23.76 0.88
CA LYS A 171 -17.77 -24.15 0.59
C LYS A 171 -18.72 -23.27 1.39
N ASP A 172 -19.82 -22.88 0.76
CA ASP A 172 -20.85 -22.00 1.36
C ASP A 172 -20.30 -20.68 1.95
N PHE A 173 -19.11 -20.25 1.52
CA PHE A 173 -18.39 -19.10 2.06
C PHE A 173 -18.15 -19.18 3.59
N LYS A 174 -17.91 -20.40 4.10
CA LYS A 174 -17.58 -20.65 5.52
C LYS A 174 -16.22 -21.31 5.62
N ALA A 175 -15.18 -20.51 5.88
CA ALA A 175 -13.83 -21.00 6.08
C ALA A 175 -13.65 -21.54 7.51
N TYR A 176 -12.97 -22.67 7.63
CA TYR A 176 -12.68 -23.30 8.91
C TYR A 176 -11.18 -23.58 9.05
N SER A 177 -10.66 -23.43 10.27
CA SER A 177 -9.30 -23.79 10.67
C SER A 177 -9.35 -24.51 12.01
N GLY A 178 -8.89 -25.76 12.03
CA GLY A 178 -8.98 -26.61 13.22
C GLY A 178 -10.41 -26.82 13.71
N GLY A 179 -11.39 -26.86 12.79
CA GLY A 179 -12.81 -27.02 13.07
C GLY A 179 -13.54 -25.76 13.53
N ASN A 180 -12.86 -24.61 13.61
CA ASN A 180 -13.46 -23.34 14.02
C ASN A 180 -13.61 -22.41 12.81
N LEU A 181 -14.71 -21.64 12.76
CA LEU A 181 -14.88 -20.60 11.75
C LEU A 181 -13.73 -19.59 11.86
N THR A 182 -13.17 -19.20 10.72
CA THR A 182 -12.10 -18.20 10.66
C THR A 182 -12.34 -17.18 9.55
N VAL A 183 -11.86 -15.97 9.82
CA VAL A 183 -11.78 -14.85 8.86
C VAL A 183 -10.33 -14.38 8.68
N SER A 184 -9.37 -15.06 9.32
CA SER A 184 -7.95 -14.78 9.24
C SER A 184 -7.40 -15.29 7.91
N ASP A 185 -6.74 -14.40 7.16
CA ASP A 185 -6.07 -14.72 5.90
C ASP A 185 -4.73 -15.47 6.10
N THR A 186 -4.28 -15.61 7.35
CA THR A 186 -3.06 -16.33 7.72
C THR A 186 -3.31 -17.76 8.23
N ASP A 187 -4.57 -18.13 8.43
CA ASP A 187 -4.92 -19.45 8.93
C ASP A 187 -4.76 -20.52 7.85
N VAL A 188 -4.27 -21.70 8.25
CA VAL A 188 -4.30 -22.89 7.40
C VAL A 188 -5.70 -23.48 7.46
N LEU A 189 -6.40 -23.48 6.33
CA LEU A 189 -7.79 -23.94 6.25
C LEU A 189 -7.89 -25.47 6.26
N ASP A 190 -8.98 -25.96 6.86
CA ASP A 190 -9.32 -27.38 6.85
C ASP A 190 -9.62 -27.84 5.41
N GLU A 191 -8.97 -28.92 4.96
CA GLU A 191 -9.06 -29.39 3.56
C GLU A 191 -10.49 -29.70 3.12
N ASP A 192 -11.34 -30.17 4.05
CA ASP A 192 -12.72 -30.53 3.78
C ASP A 192 -13.64 -29.31 3.58
N CYS A 193 -13.25 -28.12 4.04
CA CYS A 193 -14.01 -26.89 3.79
C CYS A 193 -13.69 -26.28 2.42
N LEU A 194 -12.59 -26.64 1.77
CA LEU A 194 -12.13 -26.01 0.52
C LEU A 194 -13.05 -26.32 -0.68
N VAL A 195 -13.21 -25.35 -1.58
CA VAL A 195 -13.84 -25.55 -2.89
C VAL A 195 -12.85 -26.13 -3.90
N SER A 196 -13.37 -26.64 -5.03
CA SER A 196 -12.49 -27.07 -6.12
C SER A 196 -11.81 -25.89 -6.81
N ARG A 197 -10.74 -26.18 -7.54
CA ARG A 197 -10.04 -25.20 -8.38
C ARG A 197 -10.99 -24.50 -9.36
N GLU A 198 -11.90 -25.23 -9.97
CA GLU A 198 -12.85 -24.72 -10.96
C GLU A 198 -13.80 -23.69 -10.31
N VAL A 199 -14.34 -24.00 -9.12
CA VAL A 199 -15.20 -23.07 -8.38
C VAL A 199 -14.43 -21.82 -7.98
N LEU A 200 -13.19 -21.95 -7.49
CA LEU A 200 -12.37 -20.80 -7.12
C LEU A 200 -12.05 -19.90 -8.32
N LEU A 201 -11.76 -20.49 -9.49
CA LEU A 201 -11.50 -19.73 -10.71
C LEU A 201 -12.73 -18.95 -11.19
N GLU A 202 -13.93 -19.56 -11.12
CA GLU A 202 -15.16 -18.85 -11.45
C GLU A 202 -15.43 -17.72 -10.46
N ARG A 203 -15.25 -17.94 -9.15
CA ARG A 203 -15.35 -16.87 -8.13
C ARG A 203 -14.37 -15.74 -8.39
N LEU A 204 -13.12 -16.07 -8.68
CA LEU A 204 -12.08 -15.09 -8.99
C LEU A 204 -12.46 -14.26 -10.22
N LYS A 205 -12.98 -14.92 -11.25
CA LYS A 205 -13.45 -14.26 -12.47
C LYS A 205 -14.63 -13.34 -12.17
N THR A 206 -15.64 -13.81 -11.46
CA THR A 206 -16.81 -13.02 -11.04
C THR A 206 -16.38 -11.78 -10.25
N TYR A 207 -15.50 -11.94 -9.25
CA TYR A 207 -14.96 -10.83 -8.47
C TYR A 207 -14.23 -9.80 -9.34
N ILE A 208 -13.30 -10.25 -10.19
CA ILE A 208 -12.52 -9.35 -11.04
C ILE A 208 -13.42 -8.56 -11.99
N TYR A 209 -14.40 -9.20 -12.63
CA TYR A 209 -15.33 -8.47 -13.50
C TYR A 209 -16.26 -7.56 -12.71
N GLY A 210 -16.69 -7.99 -11.52
CA GLY A 210 -17.46 -7.15 -10.59
C GLY A 210 -16.78 -5.84 -10.22
N VAL A 211 -15.45 -5.85 -10.06
CA VAL A 211 -14.67 -4.63 -9.77
C VAL A 211 -14.55 -3.71 -10.99
N LEU A 212 -14.65 -4.25 -12.22
CA LEU A 212 -14.39 -3.52 -13.47
C LEU A 212 -15.65 -2.97 -14.16
N GLU A 213 -16.84 -3.41 -13.74
CA GLU A 213 -18.15 -2.97 -14.25
C GLU A 213 -18.62 -1.68 -13.58
#